data_AF-A0A6B2G9F5-F1
#
_entry.id   AF-A0A6B2G9F5-F1
#
_cell.length_a   1.000
_cell.length_b   1.000
_cell.length_c   1.000
_cell.angle_alpha   90.00
_cell.angle_beta   90.00
_cell.angle_gamma   90.00
#
_symmetry.space_group_name_H-M   'P 1'
#
loop_
_entity.id
_entity.type
_entity.pdbx_description
1 polymer ?
#
loop_
_entity_poly.entity_id
_entity_poly.type
_entity_poly.pdbx_seq_one_letter_code
_entity_poly.pdbx_strand_id
1 'polypeptide(L)'
;NVMPSDESNNLWGLAQGVANNLLDNNPISSSNRLNLIVDNEFFLEELKASFSGLINNPTNSDLIIKCRATDQIYAHQVVLKSRCPLISELIDTSGKYLDLSNYNLHIVTCFLKYVYSGQIEFFEEDLGSLVDLASVYYVYLLF
;
A
#
# COMPACT_ATOMS: atom_id res chain seq x y z
N ASN A 1 29.77 -12.31 -18.26
CA ASN A 1 29.90 -11.23 -17.26
C ASN A 1 29.19 -9.99 -17.76
N VAL A 2 27.87 -9.93 -17.56
CA VAL A 2 27.11 -8.69 -17.69
C VAL A 2 27.01 -8.15 -16.26
N MET A 3 27.69 -7.03 -16.00
CA MET A 3 27.57 -6.27 -14.76
C MET A 3 26.18 -5.60 -14.71
N PRO A 4 25.50 -5.55 -13.55
CA PRO A 4 24.24 -4.83 -13.42
C PRO A 4 24.50 -3.32 -13.33
N SER A 5 23.69 -2.56 -14.06
CA SER A 5 23.71 -1.09 -14.09
C SER A 5 23.15 -0.49 -12.80
N ASP A 6 24.04 -0.03 -11.92
CA ASP A 6 24.10 1.29 -11.27
C ASP A 6 22.81 2.07 -10.89
N GLU A 7 21.70 1.43 -10.53
CA GLU A 7 20.53 2.13 -9.95
C GLU A 7 20.74 2.58 -8.49
N SER A 8 21.78 2.07 -7.80
CA SER A 8 22.10 2.43 -6.41
C SER A 8 22.72 3.82 -6.24
N ASN A 9 23.17 4.47 -7.32
CA ASN A 9 23.87 5.76 -7.27
C ASN A 9 22.94 6.97 -7.15
N ASN A 10 21.62 6.82 -7.33
CA ASN A 10 20.70 7.96 -7.30
C ASN A 10 20.15 8.24 -5.88
N LEU A 11 19.93 7.19 -5.08
CA LEU A 11 19.40 7.33 -3.71
C LEU A 11 20.44 7.90 -2.73
N TRP A 12 21.71 7.52 -2.87
CA TRP A 12 22.80 8.10 -2.08
C TRP A 12 23.00 9.58 -2.42
N GLY A 13 22.94 9.96 -3.70
CA GLY A 13 23.06 11.37 -4.12
C GLY A 13 21.98 12.27 -3.54
N LEU A 14 20.72 11.81 -3.52
CA LEU A 14 19.60 12.52 -2.92
C LEU A 14 19.71 12.62 -1.39
N ALA A 15 20.07 11.51 -0.72
CA ALA A 15 20.30 11.51 0.73
C ALA A 15 21.42 12.47 1.14
N GLN A 16 22.49 12.55 0.33
CA GLN A 16 23.65 13.40 0.59
C GLN A 16 23.35 14.88 0.31
N GLY A 17 22.54 15.19 -0.72
CA GLY A 17 22.04 16.55 -0.98
C GLY A 17 21.16 17.09 0.14
N VAL A 18 20.32 16.22 0.75
CA VAL A 18 19.51 16.59 1.92
C VAL A 18 20.40 16.81 3.14
N ALA A 19 21.36 15.92 3.42
CA ALA A 19 22.27 16.02 4.56
C ALA A 19 23.12 17.31 4.53
N ASN A 20 23.59 17.71 3.36
CA ASN A 20 24.41 18.92 3.20
C ASN A 20 23.60 20.21 3.45
N ASN A 21 22.32 20.25 3.05
CA ASN A 21 21.44 21.39 3.33
C ASN A 21 21.08 21.54 4.82
N LEU A 22 21.22 20.48 5.62
CA LEU A 22 20.95 20.50 7.06
C LEU A 22 22.13 21.00 7.90
N LEU A 23 23.35 20.97 7.35
CA LEU A 23 24.57 21.32 8.09
C LEU A 23 24.95 22.81 7.97
N ASP A 24 24.41 23.52 6.97
CA ASP A 24 24.84 24.88 6.65
C ASP A 24 24.03 26.02 7.29
N ASN A 25 22.99 25.76 8.10
CA ASN A 25 22.20 26.86 8.69
C ASN A 25 21.73 26.63 10.13
N ASN A 26 22.48 27.19 11.08
CA ASN A 26 22.10 27.55 12.47
C ASN A 26 21.68 26.39 13.40
N PRO A 27 21.80 26.56 14.75
CA PRO A 27 21.35 25.53 15.69
C PRO A 27 19.86 25.29 15.49
N ILE A 28 19.50 24.04 15.23
CA ILE A 28 18.11 23.60 15.06
C ILE A 28 17.37 23.92 16.36
N SER A 29 16.67 25.06 16.37
CA SER A 29 15.62 25.33 17.34
C SER A 29 14.64 24.17 17.27
N SER A 30 14.22 23.66 18.43
CA SER A 30 13.34 22.49 18.61
C SER A 30 11.96 22.60 17.95
N SER A 31 11.71 23.66 17.16
CA SER A 31 10.47 23.94 16.44
C SER A 31 10.61 24.04 14.91
N ASN A 32 11.80 23.84 14.33
CA ASN A 32 11.94 23.80 12.87
C ASN A 32 11.52 22.42 12.32
N ARG A 33 10.26 22.29 11.87
CA ARG A 33 9.81 21.09 11.15
C ARG A 33 10.43 21.10 9.75
N LEU A 34 11.38 20.21 9.51
CA LEU A 34 11.89 19.93 8.18
C LEU A 34 10.87 19.06 7.45
N ASN A 35 10.27 19.57 6.39
CA ASN A 35 9.30 18.84 5.58
C ASN A 35 10.02 18.21 4.39
N LEU A 36 10.40 16.94 4.52
CA LEU A 36 10.98 16.17 3.43
C LEU A 36 9.84 15.64 2.57
N ILE A 37 9.53 16.37 1.51
CA ILE A 37 8.58 15.92 0.49
C ILE A 37 9.40 15.22 -0.58
N VAL A 38 9.12 13.94 -0.81
CA VAL A 38 9.66 13.23 -1.97
C VAL A 38 8.73 13.50 -3.14
N ASP A 39 9.12 14.42 -4.01
CA ASP A 39 8.43 14.77 -5.26
C ASP A 39 8.97 13.98 -6.47
N ASN A 40 9.74 12.92 -6.20
CA ASN A 40 10.31 12.07 -7.21
C ASN A 40 9.32 10.95 -7.58
N GLU A 41 8.78 11.03 -8.80
CA GLU A 41 7.86 10.04 -9.37
C GLU A 41 8.43 8.62 -9.31
N PHE A 42 9.73 8.44 -9.56
CA PHE A 42 10.39 7.13 -9.47
C PHE A 42 10.31 6.53 -8.07
N PHE A 43 10.57 7.34 -7.03
CA PHE A 43 10.48 6.88 -5.65
C PHE A 43 9.04 6.52 -5.26
N LEU A 44 8.06 7.28 -5.76
CA LEU A 44 6.65 6.97 -5.53
C LEU A 44 6.27 5.63 -6.18
N GLU A 45 6.74 5.33 -7.39
CA GLU A 45 6.50 4.04 -8.04
C GLU A 45 7.19 2.88 -7.28
N GLU A 46 8.43 3.06 -6.80
CA GLU A 46 9.09 2.05 -5.95
C GLU A 46 8.33 1.79 -4.64
N LEU A 47 7.82 2.85 -4.02
CA LEU A 47 7.00 2.74 -2.81
C LEU A 47 5.70 1.97 -3.11
N LYS A 48 4.99 2.32 -4.17
CA LYS A 48 3.77 1.63 -4.61
C LYS A 48 4.03 0.15 -4.87
N ALA A 49 5.11 -0.18 -5.58
CA ALA A 49 5.52 -1.55 -5.84
C ALA A 49 5.84 -2.32 -4.55
N SER A 50 6.57 -1.69 -3.63
CA SER A 50 6.92 -2.27 -2.31
C SER A 50 5.67 -2.61 -1.50
N PHE A 51 4.69 -1.71 -1.44
CA PHE A 51 3.42 -1.95 -0.76
C PHE A 51 2.56 -3.00 -1.47
N SER A 52 2.50 -2.97 -2.81
CA SER A 52 1.79 -4.02 -3.56
C SER A 52 2.40 -5.40 -3.33
N GLY A 53 3.72 -5.50 -3.13
CA GLY A 53 4.42 -6.74 -2.81
C GLY A 53 4.11 -7.32 -1.42
N LEU A 54 3.43 -6.57 -0.55
CA LEU A 54 2.94 -7.06 0.74
C LEU A 54 1.63 -7.85 0.61
N ILE A 55 0.91 -7.74 -0.51
CA ILE A 55 -0.35 -8.44 -0.71
C ILE A 55 -0.10 -9.94 -0.83
N ASN A 56 -0.84 -10.73 -0.06
CA ASN A 56 -0.67 -12.17 0.05
C ASN A 56 0.73 -12.61 0.51
N ASN A 57 1.50 -11.70 1.11
CA ASN A 57 2.76 -12.04 1.75
C ASN A 57 2.48 -12.41 3.21
N PRO A 58 2.81 -13.63 3.66
CA PRO A 58 2.57 -14.04 5.03
C PRO A 58 3.49 -13.32 6.03
N THR A 59 4.60 -12.74 5.57
CA THR A 59 5.59 -12.06 6.43
C THR A 59 4.95 -10.87 7.13
N ASN A 60 4.94 -10.89 8.47
CA ASN A 60 4.31 -9.86 9.32
C ASN A 60 2.79 -9.69 9.10
N SER A 61 2.14 -10.60 8.36
CA SER A 61 0.69 -10.58 8.22
C SER A 61 0.01 -10.89 9.56
N ASP A 62 -1.02 -10.13 9.87
CA ASP A 62 -1.81 -10.22 11.11
C ASP A 62 -3.32 -10.34 10.80
N LEU A 63 -3.67 -10.49 9.52
CA LEU A 63 -5.03 -10.69 9.03
C LEU A 63 -5.07 -11.74 7.91
N ILE A 64 -6.11 -12.58 7.93
CA ILE A 64 -6.46 -13.47 6.82
C ILE A 64 -7.79 -13.01 6.22
N ILE A 65 -7.78 -12.71 4.93
CA ILE A 65 -8.99 -12.37 4.17
C ILE A 65 -9.51 -13.64 3.51
N LYS A 66 -10.73 -14.04 3.83
CA LYS A 66 -11.40 -15.20 3.22
C LYS A 66 -12.10 -14.74 1.95
N CYS A 67 -11.81 -15.41 0.85
CA CYS A 67 -12.44 -15.16 -0.45
C CYS A 67 -13.44 -16.27 -0.75
N ARG A 68 -14.15 -16.17 -1.87
CA ARG A 68 -15.09 -17.20 -2.33
C ARG A 68 -14.40 -18.57 -2.39
N ALA A 69 -15.17 -19.62 -2.08
CA ALA A 69 -14.70 -20.99 -1.95
C ALA A 69 -13.69 -21.16 -0.79
N THR A 70 -12.52 -21.74 -1.05
CA THR A 70 -11.49 -22.02 -0.03
C THR A 70 -10.29 -21.08 -0.13
N ASP A 71 -10.38 -20.04 -0.94
CA ASP A 71 -9.28 -19.11 -1.20
C ASP A 71 -9.09 -18.13 -0.04
N GLN A 72 -7.84 -17.77 0.22
CA GLN A 72 -7.46 -16.84 1.28
C GLN A 72 -6.27 -15.98 0.89
N ILE A 73 -6.21 -14.77 1.45
CA ILE A 73 -5.12 -13.81 1.26
C ILE A 73 -4.57 -13.39 2.62
N TYR A 74 -3.24 -13.44 2.76
CA TYR A 74 -2.55 -12.80 3.90
C TYR A 74 -2.50 -11.29 3.73
N ALA A 75 -2.86 -10.55 4.78
CA ALA A 75 -2.93 -9.10 4.77
C ALA A 75 -2.49 -8.49 6.11
N HIS A 76 -2.38 -7.16 6.11
CA HIS A 76 -1.91 -6.34 7.21
C HIS A 76 -3.03 -5.42 7.69
N GLN A 77 -3.43 -5.56 8.96
CA GLN A 77 -4.48 -4.75 9.57
C GLN A 77 -4.14 -3.27 9.51
N VAL A 78 -2.88 -2.90 9.76
CA VAL A 78 -2.45 -1.49 9.78
C VAL A 78 -2.74 -0.77 8.46
N VAL A 79 -2.55 -1.44 7.32
CA VAL A 79 -2.84 -0.85 6.01
C VAL A 79 -4.35 -0.73 5.82
N LEU A 80 -5.10 -1.80 6.09
CA LEU A 80 -6.55 -1.78 5.91
C LEU A 80 -7.26 -0.78 6.83
N LYS A 81 -6.89 -0.71 8.10
CA LYS A 81 -7.47 0.21 9.09
C LYS A 81 -7.17 1.67 8.75
N SER A 82 -5.98 1.96 8.23
CA SER A 82 -5.59 3.34 7.86
C SER A 82 -6.27 3.82 6.58
N ARG A 83 -6.60 2.91 5.65
CA ARG A 83 -7.17 3.25 4.35
C ARG A 83 -8.70 3.08 4.29
N CYS A 84 -9.24 2.21 5.12
CA CYS A 84 -10.65 1.82 5.13
C CYS A 84 -11.20 1.81 6.56
N PRO A 85 -11.72 2.94 7.07
CA PRO A 85 -12.21 3.04 8.45
C PRO A 85 -13.26 1.99 8.84
N LEU A 86 -14.18 1.65 7.93
CA LEU A 86 -15.20 0.62 8.18
C LEU A 86 -14.60 -0.78 8.41
N ILE A 87 -13.51 -1.10 7.69
CA ILE A 87 -12.82 -2.37 7.87
C ILE A 87 -12.19 -2.44 9.27
N SER A 88 -11.80 -1.30 9.87
CA SER A 88 -11.27 -1.28 11.23
C SER A 88 -12.26 -1.80 12.25
N GLU A 89 -13.50 -1.32 12.22
CA GLU A 89 -14.55 -1.73 13.16
C GLU A 89 -14.86 -3.23 13.05
N LEU A 90 -14.86 -3.75 11.82
CA LEU A 90 -15.09 -5.17 11.55
C LEU A 90 -13.95 -6.06 12.05
N ILE A 91 -12.70 -5.67 11.78
CA ILE A 91 -11.51 -6.40 12.23
C ILE A 91 -11.43 -6.40 13.76
N ASP A 92 -11.74 -5.29 14.42
CA ASP A 92 -11.70 -5.21 15.88
C ASP A 92 -12.71 -6.17 16.54
N THR A 93 -13.78 -6.53 15.82
CA THR A 93 -14.79 -7.49 16.27
C THR A 93 -14.41 -8.94 15.96
N SER A 94 -13.82 -9.21 14.80
CA SER A 94 -13.50 -10.58 14.31
C SER A 94 -12.08 -11.05 14.65
N GLY A 95 -11.21 -10.14 15.10
CA GLY A 95 -9.83 -10.38 15.50
C GLY A 95 -8.85 -10.54 14.33
N LYS A 96 -8.88 -11.69 13.65
CA LYS A 96 -7.85 -12.09 12.65
C LYS A 96 -8.39 -12.40 11.27
N TYR A 97 -9.71 -12.32 11.08
CA TYR A 97 -10.34 -12.71 9.81
C TYR A 97 -11.22 -11.59 9.27
N LEU A 98 -11.10 -11.33 7.97
CA LEU A 98 -12.08 -10.52 7.24
C LEU A 98 -12.76 -11.43 6.21
N ASP A 99 -14.09 -11.49 6.25
CA ASP A 99 -14.85 -12.35 5.36
C ASP A 99 -15.31 -11.56 4.12
N LEU A 100 -14.71 -11.90 2.97
CA LEU A 100 -15.08 -11.41 1.64
C LEU A 100 -15.50 -12.58 0.74
N SER A 101 -16.10 -13.62 1.30
CA SER A 101 -16.47 -14.85 0.56
C SER A 101 -17.50 -14.62 -0.56
N ASN A 102 -18.11 -13.44 -0.61
CA ASN A 102 -18.96 -13.00 -1.71
C ASN A 102 -18.17 -12.71 -2.99
N TYR A 103 -16.86 -12.47 -2.91
CA TYR A 103 -16.01 -12.09 -4.04
C TYR A 103 -14.93 -13.13 -4.30
N ASN A 104 -14.60 -13.35 -5.57
CA ASN A 104 -13.52 -14.27 -5.94
C ASN A 104 -12.14 -13.68 -5.59
N LEU A 105 -11.12 -14.52 -5.59
CA LEU A 105 -9.74 -14.14 -5.27
C LEU A 105 -9.23 -12.96 -6.12
N HIS A 106 -9.57 -12.93 -7.42
CA HIS A 106 -9.12 -11.89 -8.34
C HIS A 106 -9.67 -10.51 -7.95
N ILE A 107 -10.99 -10.40 -7.77
CA ILE A 107 -11.65 -9.14 -7.37
C ILE A 107 -11.08 -8.62 -6.05
N VAL A 108 -10.92 -9.49 -5.06
CA VAL A 108 -10.37 -9.10 -3.76
C VAL A 108 -8.91 -8.66 -3.91
N THR A 109 -8.10 -9.35 -4.72
CA THR A 109 -6.71 -8.97 -4.96
C THR A 109 -6.62 -7.59 -5.64
N CYS A 110 -7.46 -7.33 -6.63
CA CYS A 110 -7.51 -6.04 -7.33
C CYS A 110 -7.91 -4.90 -6.37
N PHE A 111 -8.95 -5.11 -5.55
CA PHE A 111 -9.31 -4.17 -4.49
C PHE A 111 -8.15 -3.90 -3.52
N LEU A 112 -7.44 -4.94 -3.07
CA LEU A 112 -6.31 -4.79 -2.16
C LEU A 112 -5.13 -4.06 -2.80
N LYS A 113 -4.86 -4.29 -4.10
CA LYS A 113 -3.85 -3.51 -4.84
C LYS A 113 -4.14 -2.03 -4.75
N TYR A 114 -5.39 -1.64 -5.03
CA TYR A 114 -5.80 -0.24 -4.87
C TYR A 114 -5.61 0.27 -3.44
N VAL A 115 -6.00 -0.51 -2.43
CA VAL A 115 -5.87 -0.10 -1.02
C VAL A 115 -4.40 0.10 -0.62
N TYR A 116 -3.50 -0.79 -1.04
CA TYR A 116 -2.09 -0.77 -0.65
C TYR A 116 -1.25 0.23 -1.44
N SER A 117 -1.45 0.33 -2.74
CA SER A 117 -0.58 1.12 -3.63
C SER A 117 -1.29 2.27 -4.34
N GLY A 118 -2.62 2.34 -4.27
CA GLY A 118 -3.41 3.28 -5.07
C GLY A 118 -3.42 2.96 -6.57
N GLN A 119 -2.89 1.81 -6.98
CA GLN A 119 -2.88 1.33 -8.36
C GLN A 119 -3.69 0.05 -8.48
N ILE A 120 -4.41 -0.08 -9.58
CA ILE A 120 -5.22 -1.26 -9.86
C ILE A 120 -5.26 -1.48 -11.37
N GLU A 121 -5.18 -2.74 -11.77
CA GLU A 121 -5.39 -3.21 -13.13
C GLU A 121 -6.43 -4.32 -13.06
N PHE A 122 -7.44 -4.24 -13.91
CA PHE A 122 -8.57 -5.17 -13.92
C PHE A 122 -9.21 -5.19 -15.31
N PHE A 123 -9.99 -6.22 -15.60
CA PHE A 123 -10.74 -6.31 -16.86
C PHE A 123 -12.09 -5.58 -16.74
N GLU A 124 -12.62 -5.07 -17.85
CA GLU A 124 -13.87 -4.30 -17.84
C GLU A 124 -15.05 -5.10 -17.25
N GLU A 125 -15.09 -6.41 -17.48
CA GLU A 125 -16.09 -7.31 -16.89
C GLU A 125 -16.08 -7.36 -15.36
N ASP A 126 -14.93 -7.07 -14.73
CA ASP A 126 -14.76 -7.10 -13.28
C ASP A 126 -15.22 -5.79 -12.61
N LEU A 127 -15.42 -4.72 -13.38
CA LEU A 127 -15.74 -3.37 -12.88
C LEU A 127 -16.94 -3.38 -11.94
N GLY A 128 -18.00 -4.10 -12.31
CA GLY A 128 -19.22 -4.17 -11.48
C GLY A 128 -18.96 -4.76 -10.10
N SER A 129 -18.20 -5.85 -10.03
CA SER A 129 -17.87 -6.51 -8.76
C SER A 129 -16.89 -5.69 -7.92
N LEU A 130 -15.97 -4.98 -8.56
CA LEU A 130 -15.02 -4.09 -7.88
C LEU A 130 -15.69 -2.86 -7.30
N VAL A 131 -16.59 -2.22 -8.06
CA VAL A 131 -17.36 -1.06 -7.58
C VAL A 131 -18.28 -1.47 -6.43
N ASP A 132 -18.93 -2.64 -6.53
CA ASP A 132 -19.74 -3.19 -5.45
C ASP A 132 -18.92 -3.39 -4.17
N LEU A 133 -17.78 -4.09 -4.25
CA LEU A 133 -16.88 -4.31 -3.11
C LEU A 133 -16.36 -2.99 -2.52
N ALA A 134 -15.93 -2.05 -3.36
CA ALA A 134 -15.42 -0.76 -2.91
C ALA A 134 -16.51 0.07 -2.23
N SER A 135 -17.75 0.00 -2.72
CA SER A 135 -18.91 0.69 -2.14
C SER A 135 -19.26 0.14 -0.76
N VAL A 136 -19.21 -1.18 -0.56
CA VAL A 136 -19.43 -1.82 0.75
C VAL A 136 -18.49 -1.27 1.81
N TYR A 137 -17.24 -0.97 1.44
CA TYR A 137 -16.20 -0.49 2.36
C TYR A 137 -15.88 1.01 2.26
N TYR A 138 -16.71 1.78 1.56
CA TYR A 138 -16.56 3.23 1.36
C TYR A 138 -15.18 3.64 0.82
N VAL A 139 -14.61 2.82 -0.07
CA VAL A 139 -13.36 3.12 -0.77
C VAL A 139 -13.71 3.79 -2.09
N TYR A 140 -13.28 5.05 -2.26
CA TYR A 140 -13.41 5.73 -3.54
C TYR A 140 -12.31 5.25 -4.49
N LEU A 141 -12.69 4.48 -5.51
CA LEU A 141 -11.80 4.13 -6.61
C LEU A 141 -11.66 5.36 -7.52
N LEU A 142 -10.46 5.92 -7.60
CA LEU A 142 -10.11 6.96 -8.54
C LEU A 142 -9.60 6.26 -9.80
N PHE A 143 -10.40 6.32 -10.87
CA PHE A 143 -10.06 5.82 -12.20
C PHE A 143 -9.62 6.97 -13.10
#